data_AF-A0A930EF19-F1
#
_entry.id   AF-A0A930EF19-F1
#
_cell.length_a   1.000
_cell.length_b   1.000
_cell.length_c   1.000
_cell.angle_alpha   90.00
_cell.angle_beta   90.00
_cell.angle_gamma   90.00
#
_symmetry.space_group_name_H-M   'P 1'
#
loop_
_entity.id
_entity.type
_entity.pdbx_description
1 polymer ?
#
loop_
_entity_poly.entity_id
_entity_poly.type
_entity_poly.pdbx_seq_one_letter_code
_entity_poly.pdbx_strand_id
1 'polypeptide(L)'
;MFELYNKNMRQLCFNKMQNAELVVFNRFQKGADKMPFHKEVRVANRRSQIVYEFGPHDIEVDDIVDELPFDKKASTIEIADDMYADWYRDINENQDEYNNKTLILKGRVVKGGDMKHGEFGLGRHLMTCCVEDMQFAALMGIYDRIDDFKNGAWVQVKAKVRVEYVDAYGEKGPVLYCKSVEACEPCNPEVATF
;
A
#
# COMPACT_ATOMS: atom_id res chain seq x y z
N MET A 1 13.89 -5.55 27.23
CA MET A 1 14.91 -6.51 26.71
C MET A 1 15.11 -6.35 25.20
N PHE A 2 14.05 -6.35 24.38
CA PHE A 2 14.15 -6.11 22.93
C PHE A 2 14.82 -4.78 22.56
N GLU A 3 14.48 -3.67 23.22
CA GLU A 3 15.05 -2.34 22.87
C GLU A 3 16.58 -2.32 22.95
N LEU A 4 17.18 -3.00 23.92
CA LEU A 4 18.63 -3.11 24.05
C LEU A 4 19.23 -3.91 22.89
N TYR A 5 18.58 -5.00 22.49
CA TYR A 5 19.00 -5.79 21.33
C TYR A 5 18.84 -5.00 20.04
N ASN A 6 17.71 -4.32 19.84
CA ASN A 6 17.47 -3.52 18.65
C ASN A 6 18.42 -2.32 18.56
N LYS A 7 18.81 -1.72 19.69
CA LYS A 7 19.82 -0.65 19.74
C LYS A 7 21.20 -1.13 19.30
N ASN A 8 21.61 -2.33 19.71
CA ASN A 8 22.97 -2.84 19.48
C ASN A 8 23.10 -3.68 18.19
N MET A 9 22.00 -4.26 17.71
CA MET A 9 21.95 -5.16 16.55
C MET A 9 20.81 -4.81 15.60
N ARG A 10 20.57 -3.50 15.39
CA ARG A 10 19.41 -2.96 14.64
C ARG A 10 19.18 -3.67 13.32
N GLN A 11 20.24 -3.82 12.51
CA GLN A 11 20.11 -4.42 11.18
C GLN A 11 19.71 -5.91 11.23
N LEU A 12 20.21 -6.67 12.21
CA LEU A 12 19.85 -8.07 12.37
C LEU A 12 18.39 -8.22 12.86
N CYS A 13 17.97 -7.38 13.82
CA CYS A 13 16.58 -7.35 14.29
C CYS A 13 15.63 -6.97 13.15
N PHE A 14 15.94 -5.90 12.42
CA PHE A 14 15.17 -5.43 11.27
C PHE A 14 14.98 -6.52 10.22
N ASN A 15 16.08 -7.13 9.74
CA ASN A 15 16.03 -8.18 8.71
C ASN A 15 15.19 -9.39 9.14
N LYS A 16 15.16 -9.73 10.44
CA LYS A 16 14.33 -10.82 10.95
C LYS A 16 12.83 -10.47 10.98
N MET A 17 12.49 -9.20 11.17
CA MET A 17 11.11 -8.74 11.23
C MET A 17 10.49 -8.54 9.83
N GLN A 18 11.30 -8.26 8.80
CA GLN A 18 10.84 -7.94 7.44
C GLN A 18 9.82 -8.93 6.85
N ASN A 19 9.97 -10.22 7.13
CA ASN A 19 9.09 -11.28 6.60
C ASN A 19 8.34 -12.03 7.70
N ALA A 20 8.37 -11.55 8.95
CA ALA A 20 7.70 -12.23 10.06
C ALA A 20 6.18 -12.01 10.00
N GLU A 21 5.41 -13.09 9.89
CA GLU A 21 3.93 -13.01 9.95
C GLU A 21 3.41 -12.70 11.37
N LEU A 22 4.17 -13.09 12.39
CA LEU A 22 3.86 -12.86 13.80
C LEU A 22 5.13 -12.49 14.57
N VAL A 23 5.09 -11.37 15.30
CA VAL A 23 6.13 -10.95 16.24
C VAL A 23 5.58 -11.02 17.65
N VAL A 24 6.21 -11.84 18.49
CA VAL A 24 5.84 -11.97 19.91
C VAL A 24 6.90 -11.31 20.78
N PHE A 25 6.52 -10.28 21.53
CA PHE A 25 7.33 -9.72 22.60
C PHE A 25 7.08 -10.50 23.90
N ASN A 26 7.90 -11.53 24.11
CA ASN A 26 7.82 -12.40 25.28
C ASN A 26 8.27 -11.66 26.57
N ARG A 27 7.57 -11.91 27.68
CA ARG A 27 7.77 -11.30 29.00
C ARG A 27 7.73 -9.77 28.94
N PHE A 28 6.75 -9.24 28.21
CA PHE A 28 6.51 -7.81 28.14
C PHE A 28 6.06 -7.28 29.51
N GLN A 29 6.48 -6.07 29.87
CA GLN A 29 6.13 -5.48 31.15
C GLN A 29 4.71 -4.91 31.11
N LYS A 30 3.84 -5.34 32.03
CA LYS A 30 2.46 -4.87 32.11
C LYS A 30 2.42 -3.36 32.39
N GLY A 31 1.64 -2.63 31.60
CA GLY A 31 1.55 -1.16 31.67
C GLY A 31 2.72 -0.40 31.03
N ALA A 32 3.70 -1.07 30.41
CA ALA A 32 4.74 -0.40 29.64
C ALA A 32 4.18 0.16 28.33
N ASP A 33 4.83 1.21 27.81
CA ASP A 33 4.48 1.79 26.52
C ASP A 33 4.86 0.83 25.38
N LYS A 34 3.85 0.43 24.61
CA LYS A 34 3.94 -0.47 23.46
C LYS A 34 4.38 0.24 22.19
N MET A 35 4.18 1.55 22.11
CA MET A 35 4.38 2.35 20.91
C MET A 35 5.81 2.23 20.32
N PRO A 36 6.90 2.22 21.11
CA PRO A 36 8.25 2.02 20.58
C PRO A 36 8.42 0.65 19.91
N PHE A 37 7.80 -0.40 20.45
CA PHE A 37 7.90 -1.76 19.94
C PHE A 37 7.06 -1.93 18.68
N HIS A 38 5.83 -1.42 18.71
CA HIS A 38 4.93 -1.36 17.57
C HIS A 38 5.62 -0.68 16.38
N LYS A 39 6.17 0.52 16.58
CA LYS A 39 6.87 1.27 15.51
C LYS A 39 8.04 0.49 14.92
N GLU A 40 8.86 -0.17 15.73
CA GLU A 40 10.01 -0.92 15.21
C GLU A 40 9.60 -2.12 14.36
N VAL A 41 8.51 -2.82 14.72
CA VAL A 41 7.96 -3.88 13.88
C VAL A 41 7.36 -3.29 12.61
N ARG A 42 6.62 -2.19 12.70
CA ARG A 42 5.95 -1.57 11.55
C ARG A 42 6.89 -0.96 10.53
N VAL A 43 8.02 -0.42 11.00
CA VAL A 43 9.11 0.02 10.13
C VAL A 43 9.71 -1.15 9.34
N ALA A 44 9.71 -2.36 9.89
CA ALA A 44 10.24 -3.53 9.21
C ALA A 44 9.20 -4.29 8.37
N ASN A 45 7.98 -4.45 8.88
CA ASN A 45 6.90 -5.19 8.25
C ASN A 45 5.52 -4.75 8.80
N ARG A 46 4.77 -4.01 7.98
CA ARG A 46 3.39 -3.58 8.30
C ARG A 46 2.38 -4.73 8.38
N ARG A 47 2.68 -5.91 7.80
CA ARG A 47 1.76 -7.06 7.77
C ARG A 47 1.81 -7.94 9.02
N SER A 48 2.88 -7.82 9.80
CA SER A 48 3.12 -8.70 10.95
C SER A 48 2.06 -8.51 12.02
N GLN A 49 1.45 -9.58 12.53
CA GLN A 49 0.68 -9.48 13.77
C GLN A 49 1.65 -9.30 14.94
N ILE A 50 1.31 -8.42 15.90
CA ILE A 50 2.15 -8.19 17.09
C ILE A 50 1.41 -8.72 18.31
N VAL A 51 2.11 -9.46 19.17
CA VAL A 51 1.58 -9.99 20.42
C VAL A 51 2.51 -9.64 21.57
N TYR A 52 1.93 -9.15 22.66
CA TYR A 52 2.60 -8.91 23.93
C TYR A 52 2.24 -10.01 24.92
N GLU A 53 3.22 -10.80 25.35
CA GLU A 53 3.02 -11.84 26.37
C GLU A 53 3.55 -11.35 27.71
N PHE A 54 2.66 -11.21 28.71
CA PHE A 54 3.00 -10.76 30.05
C PHE A 54 3.35 -11.93 31.00
N GLY A 55 2.91 -13.15 30.67
CA GLY A 55 3.16 -14.36 31.43
C GLY A 55 2.36 -15.56 30.89
N PRO A 56 2.41 -16.72 31.57
CA PRO A 56 1.68 -17.90 31.14
C PRO A 56 0.18 -17.60 30.99
N HIS A 57 -0.33 -17.75 29.75
CA HIS A 57 -1.73 -17.48 29.38
C HIS A 57 -2.18 -16.01 29.52
N ASP A 58 -1.28 -15.06 29.75
CA ASP A 58 -1.57 -13.61 29.75
C ASP A 58 -0.93 -12.99 28.49
N ILE A 59 -1.72 -12.92 27.41
CA ILE A 59 -1.32 -12.37 26.13
C ILE A 59 -2.27 -11.27 25.70
N GLU A 60 -1.76 -10.32 24.93
CA GLU A 60 -2.53 -9.26 24.31
C GLU A 60 -2.07 -9.05 22.88
N VAL A 61 -3.02 -9.05 21.95
CA VAL A 61 -2.75 -8.71 20.54
C VAL A 61 -2.66 -7.19 20.43
N ASP A 62 -1.68 -6.71 19.68
CA ASP A 62 -1.55 -5.29 19.38
C ASP A 62 -2.75 -4.81 18.55
N ASP A 63 -3.45 -3.82 19.09
CA ASP A 63 -4.61 -3.16 18.48
C ASP A 63 -4.32 -1.69 18.14
N ILE A 64 -3.05 -1.26 18.24
CA ILE A 64 -2.60 0.08 17.87
C ILE A 64 -2.83 0.28 16.36
N VAL A 65 -3.63 1.29 16.03
CA VAL A 65 -3.93 1.63 14.63
C VAL A 65 -2.70 2.27 13.99
N ASP A 66 -2.20 1.64 12.93
CA ASP A 66 -1.12 2.16 12.11
C ASP A 66 -1.53 3.44 11.40
N GLU A 67 -0.80 4.53 11.64
CA GLU A 67 -0.95 5.72 10.83
C GLU A 67 -0.50 5.42 9.39
N LEU A 68 -1.40 5.65 8.44
CA LEU A 68 -1.09 5.56 7.01
C LEU A 68 -0.03 6.60 6.65
N PRO A 69 0.88 6.30 5.72
CA PRO A 69 1.94 7.24 5.34
C PRO A 69 1.41 8.46 4.56
N PHE A 70 0.11 8.48 4.24
CA PHE A 70 -0.60 9.57 3.58
C PHE A 70 -1.85 9.97 4.37
N ASP A 71 -2.25 11.25 4.27
CA ASP A 71 -3.44 11.76 4.92
C ASP A 71 -4.71 11.33 4.17
N LYS A 72 -5.33 10.25 4.64
CA LYS A 72 -6.60 9.74 4.10
C LYS A 72 -7.78 10.67 4.40
N LYS A 73 -7.69 11.58 5.38
CA LYS A 73 -8.79 12.51 5.71
C LYS A 73 -8.90 13.65 4.70
N ALA A 74 -7.79 14.00 4.04
CA ALA A 74 -7.78 15.01 2.99
C ALA A 74 -8.77 14.69 1.85
N SER A 75 -9.29 15.74 1.20
CA SER A 75 -10.10 15.59 -0.03
C SER A 75 -9.25 15.20 -1.24
N THR A 76 -7.96 15.52 -1.19
CA THR A 76 -6.94 15.16 -2.17
C THR A 76 -5.85 14.40 -1.45
N ILE A 77 -5.60 13.16 -1.86
CA ILE A 77 -4.54 12.32 -1.31
C ILE A 77 -3.46 12.20 -2.38
N GLU A 78 -2.23 12.55 -2.02
CA GLU A 78 -1.06 12.39 -2.86
C GLU A 78 -0.29 11.16 -2.42
N ILE A 79 -0.05 10.24 -3.35
CA ILE A 79 0.63 8.98 -3.10
C ILE A 79 2.06 9.11 -3.61
N ALA A 80 3.01 9.15 -2.67
CA ALA A 80 4.42 9.15 -2.99
C ALA A 80 4.88 7.80 -3.58
N ASP A 81 6.01 7.80 -4.27
CA ASP A 81 6.52 6.64 -5.02
C ASP A 81 6.81 5.43 -4.10
N ASP A 82 7.15 5.66 -2.83
CA ASP A 82 7.39 4.65 -1.80
C ASP A 82 6.12 4.19 -1.06
N MET A 83 4.99 4.89 -1.23
CA MET A 83 3.74 4.60 -0.52
C MET A 83 2.76 3.76 -1.35
N TYR A 84 3.11 3.42 -2.59
CA TYR A 84 2.18 2.77 -3.52
C TYR A 84 1.66 1.42 -3.04
N ALA A 85 2.52 0.58 -2.45
CA ALA A 85 2.12 -0.74 -1.98
C ALA A 85 1.10 -0.65 -0.83
N ASP A 86 1.37 0.21 0.15
CA ASP A 86 0.46 0.48 1.27
C ASP A 86 -0.86 1.09 0.80
N TRP A 87 -0.79 2.06 -0.12
CA TRP A 87 -1.98 2.67 -0.71
C TRP A 87 -2.82 1.65 -1.48
N TYR A 88 -2.19 0.81 -2.31
CA TYR A 88 -2.90 -0.17 -3.12
C TYR A 88 -3.61 -1.20 -2.26
N ARG A 89 -3.00 -1.62 -1.14
CA ARG A 89 -3.69 -2.47 -0.16
C ARG A 89 -4.88 -1.73 0.48
N ASP A 90 -4.65 -0.53 1.03
CA ASP A 90 -5.69 0.21 1.77
C ASP A 90 -6.89 0.56 0.89
N ILE A 91 -6.69 0.93 -0.38
CA ILE A 91 -7.81 1.25 -1.27
C ILE A 91 -8.65 0.03 -1.65
N ASN A 92 -8.07 -1.17 -1.66
CA ASN A 92 -8.82 -2.40 -1.90
C ASN A 92 -9.57 -2.87 -0.64
N GLU A 93 -8.98 -2.71 0.55
CA GLU A 93 -9.61 -3.09 1.82
C GLU A 93 -10.68 -2.09 2.27
N ASN A 94 -10.42 -0.79 2.07
CA ASN A 94 -11.20 0.33 2.62
C ASN A 94 -11.75 1.25 1.51
N GLN A 95 -12.17 0.68 0.38
CA GLN A 95 -12.57 1.42 -0.83
C GLN A 95 -13.60 2.53 -0.60
N ASP A 96 -14.57 2.33 0.30
CA ASP A 96 -15.64 3.28 0.56
C ASP A 96 -15.11 4.62 1.12
N GLU A 97 -14.00 4.57 1.87
CA GLU A 97 -13.37 5.78 2.41
C GLU A 97 -12.66 6.60 1.33
N TYR A 98 -12.33 6.01 0.18
CA TYR A 98 -11.74 6.70 -0.95
C TYR A 98 -12.80 7.30 -1.88
N ASN A 99 -14.06 6.86 -1.79
CA ASN A 99 -15.11 7.29 -2.69
C ASN A 99 -15.26 8.82 -2.69
N ASN A 100 -15.32 9.41 -3.88
CA ASN A 100 -15.35 10.85 -4.14
C ASN A 100 -14.08 11.65 -3.79
N LYS A 101 -13.01 11.03 -3.26
CA LYS A 101 -11.73 11.72 -3.06
C LYS A 101 -10.98 11.89 -4.38
N THR A 102 -10.05 12.83 -4.40
CA THR A 102 -9.10 13.01 -5.49
C THR A 102 -7.79 12.31 -5.13
N LEU A 103 -7.26 11.49 -6.02
CA LEU A 103 -5.95 10.87 -5.90
C LEU A 103 -4.97 11.50 -6.88
N ILE A 104 -3.74 11.70 -6.42
CA ILE A 104 -2.59 12.02 -7.26
C ILE A 104 -1.57 10.89 -7.07
N LEU A 105 -1.26 10.17 -8.14
CA LEU A 105 -0.32 9.05 -8.11
C LEU A 105 0.35 8.84 -9.45
N LYS A 106 1.52 8.19 -9.43
CA LYS A 106 2.21 7.73 -10.63
C LYS A 106 1.97 6.24 -10.87
N GLY A 107 1.86 5.86 -12.14
CA GLY A 107 1.72 4.48 -12.55
C GLY A 107 2.00 4.27 -14.02
N ARG A 108 2.02 3.00 -14.43
CA ARG A 108 2.09 2.58 -15.82
C ARG A 108 0.71 2.45 -16.43
N VAL A 109 0.58 2.96 -17.65
CA VAL A 109 -0.59 2.76 -18.50
C VAL A 109 -0.56 1.33 -19.05
N VAL A 110 -1.62 0.57 -18.84
CA VAL A 110 -1.84 -0.72 -19.48
C VAL A 110 -3.08 -0.66 -20.35
N LYS A 111 -2.90 -1.00 -21.62
CA LYS A 111 -3.96 -1.05 -22.63
C LYS A 111 -4.06 -2.45 -23.20
N GLY A 112 -5.27 -2.85 -23.58
CA GLY A 112 -5.54 -4.13 -24.24
C GLY A 112 -6.61 -4.94 -23.51
N GLY A 113 -6.87 -6.15 -24.01
CA GLY A 113 -8.01 -6.96 -23.58
C GLY A 113 -9.33 -6.40 -24.09
N ASP A 114 -10.42 -6.64 -23.35
CA ASP A 114 -11.78 -6.20 -23.66
C ASP A 114 -12.08 -4.76 -23.15
N MET A 115 -11.05 -3.94 -22.90
CA MET A 115 -11.19 -2.56 -22.44
C MET A 115 -11.78 -1.66 -23.55
N LYS A 116 -12.72 -0.80 -23.18
CA LYS A 116 -13.37 0.14 -24.11
C LYS A 116 -12.48 1.36 -24.35
N HIS A 117 -12.86 2.16 -25.35
CA HIS A 117 -12.19 3.43 -25.59
C HIS A 117 -12.24 4.33 -24.34
N GLY A 118 -11.09 4.90 -23.98
CA GLY A 118 -10.92 5.71 -22.76
C GLY A 118 -10.63 4.90 -21.49
N GLU A 119 -10.79 3.57 -21.50
CA GLU A 119 -10.45 2.70 -20.37
C GLU A 119 -8.99 2.24 -20.46
N PHE A 120 -8.33 2.16 -19.31
CA PHE A 120 -6.97 1.63 -19.18
C PHE A 120 -6.70 1.13 -17.77
N GLY A 121 -5.75 0.21 -17.61
CA GLY A 121 -5.19 -0.09 -16.30
C GLY A 121 -4.14 0.95 -15.91
N LEU A 122 -4.24 1.52 -14.72
CA LEU A 122 -3.17 2.29 -14.10
C LEU A 122 -2.59 1.49 -12.94
N GLY A 123 -1.33 1.08 -13.06
CA GLY A 123 -0.73 0.21 -12.05
C GLY A 123 0.78 0.26 -11.95
N ARG A 124 1.33 -0.42 -10.93
CA ARG A 124 2.75 -0.71 -10.81
C ARG A 124 2.94 -2.20 -10.55
N HIS A 125 4.12 -2.70 -10.86
CA HIS A 125 4.52 -4.02 -10.38
C HIS A 125 4.72 -3.93 -8.87
N LEU A 126 4.08 -4.85 -8.16
CA LEU A 126 4.14 -4.98 -6.72
C LEU A 126 4.85 -6.30 -6.41
N MET A 127 5.87 -6.25 -5.57
CA MET A 127 6.60 -7.42 -5.09
C MET A 127 6.34 -7.60 -3.59
N THR A 128 5.75 -8.74 -3.22
CA THR A 128 5.33 -9.02 -1.84
C THR A 128 6.43 -9.67 -1.00
N CYS A 129 7.24 -10.56 -1.58
CA CYS A 129 8.38 -11.19 -0.91
C CYS A 129 9.58 -11.47 -1.83
N CYS A 130 9.34 -11.87 -3.09
CA CYS A 130 10.38 -12.16 -4.07
C CYS A 130 9.90 -11.86 -5.50
N VAL A 131 10.82 -11.93 -6.47
CA VAL A 131 10.53 -11.61 -7.88
C VAL A 131 9.48 -12.55 -8.47
N GLU A 132 9.43 -13.80 -8.01
CA GLU A 132 8.43 -14.79 -8.44
C GLU A 132 7.00 -14.40 -8.02
N ASP A 133 6.84 -13.63 -6.93
CA ASP A 133 5.54 -13.14 -6.44
C ASP A 133 5.21 -11.73 -6.95
N MET A 134 5.82 -11.32 -8.05
CA MET A 134 5.56 -10.01 -8.64
C MET A 134 4.22 -10.01 -9.40
N GLN A 135 3.33 -9.08 -9.03
CA GLN A 135 2.03 -8.91 -9.67
C GLN A 135 1.85 -7.48 -10.15
N PHE A 136 1.09 -7.29 -11.23
CA PHE A 136 0.73 -5.96 -11.67
C PHE A 136 -0.50 -5.46 -10.89
N ALA A 137 -0.25 -4.63 -9.88
CA ALA A 137 -1.27 -4.04 -9.03
C ALA A 137 -1.83 -2.79 -9.69
N ALA A 138 -3.04 -2.87 -10.25
CA ALA A 138 -3.63 -1.83 -11.06
C ALA A 138 -5.11 -1.58 -10.75
N LEU A 139 -5.51 -0.32 -10.91
CA LEU A 139 -6.92 0.10 -10.91
C LEU A 139 -7.35 0.54 -12.30
N MET A 140 -8.65 0.50 -12.57
CA MET A 140 -9.25 0.93 -13.82
C MET A 140 -9.23 2.46 -13.84
N GLY A 141 -8.62 3.01 -14.87
CA GLY A 141 -8.61 4.43 -15.18
C GLY A 141 -9.53 4.73 -16.35
N ILE A 142 -10.19 5.88 -16.29
CA ILE A 142 -11.02 6.42 -17.37
C ILE A 142 -10.45 7.79 -17.76
N TYR A 143 -10.04 7.93 -19.03
CA TYR A 143 -9.52 9.15 -19.61
C TYR A 143 -9.66 9.18 -21.13
N ASP A 144 -10.41 10.14 -21.67
CA ASP A 144 -10.73 10.23 -23.11
C ASP A 144 -9.48 10.33 -24.02
N ARG A 145 -8.40 10.94 -23.52
CA ARG A 145 -7.15 11.14 -24.27
C ARG A 145 -6.08 10.12 -23.91
N ILE A 146 -6.47 8.96 -23.37
CA ILE A 146 -5.47 7.93 -23.01
C ILE A 146 -4.73 7.42 -24.24
N ASP A 147 -5.35 7.47 -25.41
CA ASP A 147 -4.78 7.06 -26.70
C ASP A 147 -3.52 7.83 -27.11
N ASP A 148 -3.31 9.03 -26.57
CA ASP A 148 -2.08 9.81 -26.76
C ASP A 148 -0.85 9.17 -26.07
N PHE A 149 -1.07 8.24 -25.12
CA PHE A 149 -0.02 7.58 -24.36
C PHE A 149 0.25 6.16 -24.87
N LYS A 150 1.51 5.72 -24.86
CA LYS A 150 1.86 4.34 -25.24
C LYS A 150 1.52 3.36 -24.12
N ASN A 151 1.23 2.11 -24.49
CA ASN A 151 1.15 1.02 -23.52
C ASN A 151 2.51 0.89 -22.79
N GLY A 152 2.48 0.75 -21.46
CA GLY A 152 3.65 0.75 -20.58
C GLY A 152 4.23 2.12 -20.23
N ALA A 153 3.67 3.23 -20.75
CA ALA A 153 4.16 4.57 -20.43
C ALA A 153 3.92 4.93 -18.96
N TRP A 154 4.89 5.65 -18.38
CA TRP A 154 4.76 6.23 -17.05
C TRP A 154 3.98 7.53 -17.12
N VAL A 155 2.95 7.62 -16.28
CA VAL A 155 2.10 8.80 -16.16
C VAL A 155 1.85 9.14 -14.71
N GLN A 156 1.74 10.43 -14.43
CA GLN A 156 1.13 10.95 -13.21
C GLN A 156 -0.33 11.29 -13.52
N VAL A 157 -1.23 10.75 -12.71
CA VAL A 157 -2.67 11.00 -12.84
C VAL A 157 -3.15 11.85 -11.69
N LYS A 158 -4.13 12.71 -11.97
CA LYS A 158 -5.00 13.31 -10.97
C LYS A 158 -6.42 12.83 -11.24
N ALA A 159 -6.94 11.95 -10.40
CA ALA A 159 -8.21 11.26 -10.66
C ALA A 159 -9.18 11.42 -9.50
N LYS A 160 -10.48 11.45 -9.80
CA LYS A 160 -11.53 11.30 -8.79
C LYS A 160 -11.87 9.82 -8.67
N VAL A 161 -11.83 9.29 -7.45
CA VAL A 161 -12.20 7.90 -7.18
C VAL A 161 -13.71 7.78 -7.13
N ARG A 162 -14.24 6.73 -7.77
CA ARG A 162 -15.61 6.26 -7.59
C ARG A 162 -15.59 4.77 -7.29
N VAL A 163 -16.42 4.33 -6.36
CA VAL A 163 -16.61 2.90 -6.09
C VAL A 163 -17.86 2.45 -6.82
N GLU A 164 -17.68 1.63 -7.85
CA GLU A 164 -18.75 1.18 -8.72
C GLU A 164 -18.50 -0.23 -9.25
N TYR A 165 -19.54 -0.86 -9.79
CA TYR A 165 -19.42 -2.18 -10.37
C TYR A 165 -18.73 -2.06 -11.73
N VAL A 166 -17.66 -2.83 -11.93
CA VAL A 166 -16.92 -2.88 -13.19
C VAL A 166 -16.87 -4.32 -13.66
N ASP A 167 -17.27 -4.56 -14.91
CA ASP A 167 -17.27 -5.91 -15.49
C ASP A 167 -15.88 -6.56 -15.44
N ALA A 168 -14.82 -5.76 -15.60
CA ALA A 168 -13.43 -6.21 -15.48
C ALA A 168 -13.06 -6.73 -14.07
N TYR A 169 -13.76 -6.27 -13.03
CA TYR A 169 -13.57 -6.73 -11.65
C TYR A 169 -14.53 -7.88 -11.31
N GLY A 170 -15.70 -7.93 -11.93
CA GLY A 170 -16.79 -8.83 -11.54
C GLY A 170 -17.46 -8.44 -10.21
N GLU A 171 -17.06 -7.30 -9.63
CA GLU A 171 -17.55 -6.78 -8.36
C GLU A 171 -17.46 -5.25 -8.30
N LYS A 172 -17.88 -4.67 -7.16
CA LYS A 172 -17.69 -3.24 -6.90
C LYS A 172 -16.24 -2.98 -6.52
N GLY A 173 -15.59 -2.10 -7.28
CA GLY A 173 -14.20 -1.71 -7.06
C GLY A 173 -13.97 -0.21 -7.30
N PRO A 174 -12.79 0.30 -6.89
CA PRO A 174 -12.42 1.69 -7.12
C PRO A 174 -12.02 1.94 -8.58
N VAL A 175 -12.64 2.95 -9.20
CA VAL A 175 -12.37 3.43 -10.56
C VAL A 175 -11.83 4.85 -10.52
N LEU A 176 -10.76 5.09 -11.26
CA LEU A 176 -10.04 6.36 -11.34
C LEU A 176 -10.56 7.18 -12.53
N TYR A 177 -11.45 8.12 -12.28
CA TYR A 177 -11.89 9.09 -13.29
C TYR A 177 -10.86 10.22 -13.41
N CYS A 178 -9.94 10.09 -14.37
CA CYS A 178 -8.80 10.97 -14.52
C CYS A 178 -9.21 12.35 -15.05
N LYS A 179 -8.85 13.40 -14.30
CA LYS A 179 -8.99 14.81 -14.73
C LYS A 179 -7.76 15.26 -15.54
N SER A 180 -6.58 14.80 -15.14
CA SER A 180 -5.34 14.99 -15.89
C SER A 180 -4.51 13.71 -15.87
N VAL A 181 -3.80 13.50 -16.97
CA VAL A 181 -2.80 12.46 -17.18
C VAL A 181 -1.63 13.13 -17.86
N GLU A 182 -0.47 13.10 -17.22
CA GLU A 182 0.75 13.76 -17.69
C GLU A 182 1.88 12.73 -17.75
N ALA A 183 2.68 12.75 -18.81
CA ALA A 183 3.85 11.87 -18.92
C ALA A 183 4.85 12.24 -17.82
N CYS A 184 5.42 11.25 -17.16
CA CYS A 184 6.40 11.45 -16.10
C CYS A 184 7.56 10.47 -16.21
N GLU A 185 8.64 10.76 -15.48
CA GLU A 185 9.73 9.81 -15.30
C GLU A 185 9.27 8.59 -14.48
N PRO A 186 9.90 7.42 -14.67
CA PRO A 186 9.66 6.24 -13.84
C PRO A 186 9.83 6.52 -12.34
N CYS A 187 9.01 5.85 -11.51
CA CYS A 187 9.20 5.89 -10.07
C CYS A 187 10.55 5.27 -9.67
N ASN A 188 11.11 5.72 -8.55
CA ASN A 188 12.26 5.10 -7.91
C ASN A 188 11.92 4.71 -6.46
N PRO A 189 11.87 3.41 -6.11
CA PRO A 189 12.09 2.25 -6.97
C PRO A 189 10.94 2.04 -7.98
N GLU A 190 11.23 1.42 -9.13
CA GLU A 190 10.21 1.19 -10.16
C GLU A 190 9.11 0.22 -9.66
N VAL A 191 9.57 -0.86 -9.03
CA VAL A 191 8.73 -1.87 -8.39
C VAL A 191 8.32 -1.37 -7.00
N ALA A 192 7.03 -1.43 -6.71
CA ALA A 192 6.50 -1.14 -5.38
C ALA A 192 6.72 -2.36 -4.47
N THR A 193 7.19 -2.12 -3.25
CA THR A 193 7.40 -3.14 -2.23
C THR A 193 6.75 -2.70 -0.92
N PHE A 194 6.35 -3.68 -0.11
CA PHE A 194 5.92 -3.45 1.28
C PHE A 194 7.10 -3.23 2.23
#